data_AF-A0A417Z956-F1
#
_entry.id   AF-A0A417Z956-F1
#
_cell.length_a   1.000
_cell.length_b   1.000
_cell.length_c   1.000
_cell.angle_alpha   90.00
_cell.angle_beta   90.00
_cell.angle_gamma   90.00
#
_symmetry.space_group_name_H-M   'P 1'
#
loop_
_entity.id
_entity.type
_entity.pdbx_description
1 polymer ?
#
loop_
_entity_poly.entity_id
_entity_poly.type
_entity_poly.pdbx_seq_one_letter_code
_entity_poly.pdbx_strand_id
1 'polypeptide(L)' 'MSGHAYVYDLESSTRYVLVRGRVKDVLASQGIPTMWAPLSRGWHVRKERAADASAILEAAGLHVHHVGGDPR' A
#
# COMPACT_ATOMS: atom_id res chain seq x y z
N MET A 1 -9.31 -0.06 13.86
CA MET A 1 -9.26 -1.42 13.26
C MET A 1 -7.91 -2.01 13.62
N SER A 2 -7.82 -3.23 14.12
CA SER A 2 -6.51 -3.91 14.26
C SER A 2 -6.32 -4.82 13.05
N GLY A 3 -5.23 -4.64 12.32
CA GLY A 3 -4.95 -5.39 11.10
C GLY A 3 -3.56 -5.04 10.56
N HIS A 4 -3.11 -5.84 9.59
CA HIS A 4 -1.79 -5.66 8.96
C HIS A 4 -1.95 -5.09 7.55
N ALA A 5 -1.06 -4.17 7.19
CA ALA A 5 -0.87 -3.71 5.83
C ALA A 5 0.58 -3.97 5.40
N TYR A 6 0.77 -4.38 4.16
CA TYR A 6 2.11 -4.66 3.62
C TYR A 6 2.36 -3.75 2.43
N VAL A 7 3.45 -2.99 2.48
CA VAL A 7 3.89 -2.09 1.42
C VAL A 7 5.15 -2.70 0.79
N TYR A 8 5.01 -3.16 -0.45
CA TYR A 8 6.09 -3.74 -1.23
C TYR A 8 6.69 -2.67 -2.13
N ASP A 9 7.99 -2.41 -1.96
CA ASP A 9 8.74 -1.64 -2.95
C ASP A 9 9.09 -2.54 -4.13
N LEU A 10 8.33 -2.39 -5.21
CA LEU A 10 8.40 -3.26 -6.39
C LEU A 10 9.69 -3.01 -7.16
N GLU A 11 10.55 -4.02 -7.26
CA GLU A 11 11.75 -3.94 -8.12
C GLU A 11 11.38 -3.83 -9.60
N SER A 12 10.29 -4.49 -9.99
CA SER A 12 9.73 -4.43 -11.34
C SER A 12 9.15 -3.06 -11.74
N SER A 13 8.96 -2.13 -10.80
CA SER A 13 8.28 -0.86 -11.05
C SER A 13 8.89 0.32 -10.30
N THR A 14 9.43 1.28 -11.04
CA THR A 14 9.96 2.53 -10.49
C THR A 14 8.89 3.54 -10.06
N ARG A 15 7.64 3.36 -10.51
CA ARG A 15 6.55 4.35 -10.34
C ARG A 15 5.56 4.00 -9.25
N TYR A 16 5.48 2.74 -8.86
CA TYR A 16 4.44 2.23 -7.99
C TYR A 16 5.01 1.31 -6.92
N VAL A 17 4.43 1.39 -5.73
CA VAL A 17 4.51 0.37 -4.68
C VAL A 17 3.22 -0.44 -4.69
N LEU A 18 3.27 -1.68 -4.20
CA LEU A 18 2.07 -2.47 -3.96
C LEU A 18 1.69 -2.44 -2.49
N VAL A 19 0.45 -2.09 -2.19
CA VAL A 19 -0.11 -2.16 -0.84
C VAL A 19 -1.11 -3.30 -0.75
N ARG A 20 -0.87 -4.26 0.16
CA ARG A 20 -1.77 -5.37 0.46
C ARG A 20 -2.42 -5.19 1.83
N GLY A 21 -3.63 -5.73 1.97
CA GLY A 21 -4.44 -5.70 3.21
C GLY A 21 -5.79 -5.02 3.01
N ARG A 22 -6.53 -4.84 4.11
CA ARG A 22 -7.81 -4.10 4.13
C ARG A 22 -7.57 -2.58 4.15
N VAL A 23 -6.94 -2.08 3.09
CA VAL A 23 -6.40 -0.71 3.01
C VAL A 23 -7.21 0.22 2.11
N LYS A 24 -8.05 -0.34 1.22
CA LYS A 24 -8.75 0.41 0.16
C LYS A 24 -9.54 1.60 0.71
N ASP A 25 -10.42 1.34 1.67
CA ASP A 25 -11.36 2.35 2.16
C ASP A 25 -10.63 3.46 2.91
N VAL A 26 -9.59 3.11 3.68
CA VAL A 26 -8.74 4.06 4.40
C VAL A 26 -8.02 4.98 3.41
N LEU A 27 -7.32 4.40 2.41
CA LEU A 27 -6.59 5.17 1.41
C LEU A 27 -7.53 6.07 0.57
N ALA A 28 -8.69 5.55 0.18
CA ALA A 28 -9.70 6.31 -0.55
C ALA A 28 -10.25 7.49 0.27
N SER A 29 -10.53 7.29 1.56
CA SER A 29 -11.03 8.35 2.45
C SER A 29 -10.04 9.52 2.62
N GLN A 30 -8.75 9.27 2.43
CA GLN A 30 -7.68 10.27 2.52
C GLN A 30 -7.24 10.77 1.13
N GLY A 31 -7.96 10.40 0.08
CA GLY A 31 -7.69 10.86 -1.29
C GLY A 31 -6.40 10.31 -1.90
N ILE A 32 -5.89 9.17 -1.42
CA ILE A 32 -4.74 8.49 -2.03
C ILE A 32 -5.23 7.69 -3.25
N PRO A 33 -4.79 8.05 -4.48
CA PRO A 33 -5.18 7.30 -5.67
C PRO A 33 -4.60 5.89 -5.61
N THR A 34 -5.47 4.90 -5.79
CA THR A 34 -5.11 3.48 -5.81
C THR A 34 -5.58 2.84 -7.10
N MET A 35 -4.80 1.90 -7.61
CA MET A 35 -5.18 1.07 -8.77
C MET A 35 -5.12 -0.39 -8.37
N TRP A 36 -6.22 -1.14 -8.57
CA TRP A 36 -6.22 -2.56 -8.27
C TRP A 36 -5.27 -3.32 -9.20
N ALA A 37 -4.39 -4.13 -8.62
CA ALA A 37 -3.43 -5.00 -9.31
C ALA A 37 -3.85 -6.46 -9.12
N PRO A 38 -4.58 -7.07 -10.06
CA PRO A 38 -5.19 -8.39 -9.86
C PRO A 38 -4.17 -9.52 -9.71
N LEU A 39 -3.07 -9.50 -10.47
CA LEU A 39 -2.02 -10.52 -10.42
C LEU A 39 -1.32 -10.52 -9.06
N SER A 40 -1.06 -9.33 -8.51
CA SER A 40 -0.40 -9.16 -7.22
C SER A 40 -1.38 -9.10 -6.05
N ARG A 41 -2.70 -9.23 -6.30
CA ARG A 41 -3.77 -9.19 -5.28
C ARG A 41 -3.63 -8.02 -4.29
N GLY A 42 -3.41 -6.81 -4.81
CA GLY A 42 -3.19 -5.63 -3.99
C GLY A 42 -3.47 -4.33 -4.74
N TRP A 43 -3.13 -3.21 -4.12
CA TRP A 43 -3.37 -1.87 -4.65
C TRP A 43 -2.05 -1.22 -5.03
N HIS A 44 -1.87 -0.85 -6.28
CA HIS A 44 -0.79 0.03 -6.68
C HIS A 44 -1.04 1.43 -6.16
N VAL A 45 -0.03 1.98 -5.48
CA VAL A 45 0.05 3.37 -5.03
C VAL A 45 1.27 3.98 -5.66
N ARG A 46 1.19 5.26 -6.06
CA ARG A 46 2.35 5.99 -6.59
C ARG A 46 3.48 5.98 -5.57
N LYS A 47 4.70 5.71 -6.01
CA LYS A 47 5.88 5.60 -5.12
C LYS A 47 6.12 6.89 -4.34
N GLU A 48 5.91 8.06 -4.95
CA GLU A 48 5.96 9.36 -4.27
C GLU A 48 4.95 9.52 -3.11
N ARG A 49 3.86 8.74 -3.10
CA ARG A 49 2.82 8.75 -2.06
C ARG A 49 2.95 7.56 -1.09
N ALA A 50 3.98 6.72 -1.22
CA ALA A 50 4.13 5.53 -0.39
C ALA A 50 4.34 5.88 1.10
N ALA A 51 5.10 6.93 1.40
CA ALA A 51 5.30 7.42 2.75
C ALA A 51 3.97 7.91 3.37
N ASP A 52 3.23 8.76 2.64
CA ASP A 52 1.91 9.25 3.07
C ASP A 52 0.93 8.10 3.32
N ALA A 53 0.87 7.14 2.38
CA ALA A 53 0.00 5.98 2.49
C ALA A 53 0.32 5.16 3.75
N SER A 54 1.60 4.98 4.07
CA SER A 54 2.04 4.25 5.27
C SER A 54 1.61 5.00 6.53
N ALA A 55 1.88 6.30 6.63
CA ALA A 55 1.48 7.12 7.76
C ALA A 55 -0.04 7.15 7.98
N ILE A 56 -0.82 7.24 6.90
CA ILE A 56 -2.30 7.18 6.93
C ILE A 56 -2.78 5.84 7.49
N LEU A 57 -2.19 4.73 7.04
CA LEU A 57 -2.59 3.40 7.46
C LEU A 57 -2.25 3.17 8.94
N GLU A 58 -1.07 3.61 9.38
CA GLU A 58 -0.67 3.58 10.79
C GLU A 58 -1.61 4.43 11.66
N ALA A 59 -1.94 5.65 11.24
CA ALA A 59 -2.88 6.52 11.93
C ALA A 59 -4.30 5.91 12.02
N ALA A 60 -4.69 5.08 11.04
CA ALA A 60 -5.94 4.31 11.07
C ALA A 60 -5.89 3.07 11.99
N GLY A 61 -4.74 2.81 12.63
CA GLY A 61 -4.51 1.71 13.57
C GLY A 61 -4.02 0.42 12.92
N LEU A 62 -3.60 0.46 11.66
CA LEU A 62 -3.01 -0.71 10.98
C LEU A 62 -1.52 -0.80 11.30
N HIS A 63 -1.02 -2.02 11.48
CA HIS A 63 0.42 -2.26 11.56
C HIS A 63 0.98 -2.35 10.14
N VAL A 64 1.80 -1.40 9.74
CA VAL A 64 2.40 -1.35 8.40
C VAL A 64 3.73 -2.08 8.37
N HIS A 65 3.89 -2.95 7.38
CA HIS A 65 5.10 -3.73 7.13
C HIS A 65 5.69 -3.29 5.80
N HIS A 66 6.94 -2.82 5.81
CA HIS A 66 7.67 -2.49 4.59
C HIS A 66 8.46 -3.71 4.13
N VAL A 67 8.24 -4.11 2.88
CA VAL A 67 8.90 -5.28 2.28
C VAL A 67 9.65 -4.82 1.04
N GLY A 68 10.94 -5.13 0.97
CA GLY A 68 11.72 -4.91 -0.24
C GLY A 68 11.49 -6.04 -1.24
N GLY A 69 11.34 -5.68 -2.52
CA GLY A 69 11.21 -6.63 -3.61
C GLY A 69 9.77 -6.96 -3.98
N ASP A 70 9.62 -7.61 -5.13
CA ASP A 70 8.32 -8.01 -5.65
C ASP A 70 7.72 -9.15 -4.78
N PRO A 71 6.41 -9.09 -4.49
CA PRO A 71 5.74 -10.15 -3.75
C PRO A 71 5.68 -11.44 -4.58
N ARG A 72 6.13 -12.54 -3.98
CA ARG A 72 6.01 -13.90 -4.53
C ARG A 72 4.57 -14.43 -4.44
#